data_AF-A0A849NJW2-F1
#
_entry.id   AF-A0A849NJW2-F1
#
_cell.length_a   1.000
_cell.length_b   1.000
_cell.length_c   1.000
_cell.angle_alpha   90.00
_cell.angle_beta   90.00
_cell.angle_gamma   90.00
#
_symmetry.space_group_name_H-M   'P 1'
#
loop_
_entity.id
_entity.type
_entity.pdbx_description
1 polymer ?
#
loop_
_entity_poly.entity_id
_entity_poly.type
_entity_poly.pdbx_seq_one_letter_code
_entity_poly.pdbx_strand_id
1 'polypeptide(L)'
;MKTQLIIFLLIFLTSSMFAQIDTIYTKKGDVYPCTIVELDDDKIITFDNNGSELKVYHFLIDKVYFDSYEEIYTAEKGYTIDVDELEPALEWRLELIEEEKENRKAVVFDNNVELVNIKNNHNRNGESCNSKSNKPNFSFGVFYVPYSLEKKIFYFDSYRPSYAVIDDYSAQIESQFSYHLKDRLFAICNVSFNSATIKDVMIEKREYFNPPNSNDSGYETETSLKLLTIEVGFKYYFMKLFSNQVSAYVQLGAGKTLAWGDYSHKNLFEDDPPPYYYEENRGEYLEDSNSPFLLQAGFGTEYFFNESLSIHSSIRVYYSTTSAKYETVQKDDYSLRVNSKEEERTDVLTKVGLGLNFYF
;
A
#
# COMPACT_ATOMS: atom_id res chain seq x y z
N MET A 1 -15.26 16.12 13.18
CA MET A 1 -15.76 16.15 11.78
C MET A 1 -14.88 16.94 10.81
N LYS A 2 -14.28 18.08 11.17
CA LYS A 2 -13.44 18.86 10.21
C LYS A 2 -12.13 18.17 9.78
N THR A 3 -11.49 17.41 10.67
CA THR A 3 -10.22 16.70 10.38
C THR A 3 -10.39 15.47 9.50
N GLN A 4 -11.52 14.76 9.63
CA GLN A 4 -11.86 13.61 8.79
C GLN A 4 -12.17 14.03 7.36
N LEU A 5 -12.82 15.19 7.16
CA LEU A 5 -13.07 15.76 5.84
C LEU A 5 -11.74 16.10 5.14
N ILE A 6 -10.75 16.65 5.85
CA ILE A 6 -9.43 16.98 5.30
C ILE A 6 -8.66 15.72 4.89
N ILE A 7 -8.70 14.66 5.70
CA ILE A 7 -8.07 13.38 5.37
C ILE A 7 -8.78 12.71 4.19
N PHE A 8 -10.12 12.75 4.14
CA PHE A 8 -10.88 12.23 3.01
C PHE A 8 -10.62 13.03 1.74
N LEU A 9 -10.49 14.36 1.84
CA LEU A 9 -10.12 15.23 0.72
C LEU A 9 -8.69 14.94 0.25
N LEU A 10 -7.75 14.69 1.17
CA LEU A 10 -6.38 14.30 0.84
C LEU A 10 -6.32 12.93 0.16
N ILE A 11 -7.13 11.96 0.57
CA ILE A 11 -7.23 10.64 -0.07
C ILE A 11 -7.91 10.75 -1.45
N PHE A 12 -8.92 11.61 -1.60
CA PHE A 12 -9.57 11.86 -2.89
C PHE A 12 -8.66 12.63 -3.86
N LEU A 13 -7.84 13.56 -3.34
CA LEU A 13 -6.84 14.30 -4.10
C LEU A 13 -5.64 13.43 -4.50
N THR A 14 -5.29 12.40 -3.72
CA THR A 14 -4.20 11.46 -4.10
C THR A 14 -4.68 10.30 -4.98
N SER A 15 -5.97 9.95 -4.97
CA SER A 15 -6.54 8.88 -5.81
C SER A 15 -7.04 9.37 -7.19
N SER A 16 -7.21 10.67 -7.38
CA SER A 16 -7.52 11.29 -8.68
C SER A 16 -6.27 11.68 -9.49
N MET A 17 -5.06 11.38 -9.00
CA MET A 17 -3.79 11.68 -9.68
C MET A 17 -3.00 10.41 -10.08
N PHE A 18 -3.66 9.32 -10.44
CA PHE A 18 -3.05 8.44 -11.44
C PHE A 18 -3.21 9.11 -12.80
N ALA A 19 -2.45 10.18 -13.03
CA ALA A 19 -2.19 10.66 -14.38
C ALA A 19 -1.63 9.47 -15.14
N GLN A 20 -2.38 8.97 -16.12
CA GLN A 20 -1.90 7.89 -16.97
C GLN A 20 -0.69 8.46 -17.71
N ILE A 21 0.51 7.93 -17.41
CA ILE A 21 1.74 8.36 -18.06
C ILE A 21 1.52 8.25 -19.58
N ASP A 22 1.73 9.34 -20.31
CA ASP A 22 1.50 9.31 -21.75
C ASP A 22 2.32 8.19 -22.37
N THR A 23 1.74 7.51 -23.35
CA THR A 23 2.33 6.29 -23.87
C THR A 23 2.22 6.27 -25.38
N ILE A 24 3.36 6.09 -26.05
CA ILE A 24 3.44 5.89 -27.49
C ILE A 24 3.69 4.40 -27.78
N TYR A 25 2.78 3.80 -28.55
CA TYR A 25 2.96 2.48 -29.15
C TYR A 25 3.50 2.65 -30.56
N THR A 26 4.57 1.95 -30.90
CA THR A 26 5.11 1.96 -32.28
C THR A 26 4.59 0.80 -33.10
N LYS A 27 4.68 0.92 -34.43
CA LYS A 27 4.31 -0.15 -35.37
C LYS A 27 5.15 -1.43 -35.22
N LYS A 28 6.26 -1.37 -34.48
CA LYS A 28 7.08 -2.54 -34.14
C LYS A 28 6.59 -3.28 -32.90
N GLY A 29 5.62 -2.72 -32.18
CA GLY A 29 5.12 -3.26 -30.91
C GLY A 29 5.86 -2.73 -29.68
N ASP A 30 6.82 -1.81 -29.85
CA ASP A 30 7.51 -1.19 -28.73
C ASP A 30 6.60 -0.16 -28.04
N VAL A 31 6.66 -0.10 -26.71
CA VAL A 31 5.87 0.80 -25.85
C VAL A 31 6.79 1.79 -25.16
N TYR A 32 6.54 3.08 -25.37
CA TYR A 32 7.36 4.17 -24.85
C TYR A 32 6.55 5.04 -23.88
N PRO A 33 6.74 4.87 -22.55
CA PRO A 33 6.23 5.83 -21.59
C PRO A 33 7.02 7.14 -21.72
N CYS A 34 6.33 8.27 -21.84
CA CYS A 34 6.95 9.58 -22.06
C CYS A 34 6.05 10.71 -21.55
N THR A 35 6.56 11.94 -21.58
CA THR A 35 5.75 13.15 -21.42
C THR A 35 5.63 13.84 -22.77
N ILE A 36 4.41 13.91 -23.33
CA ILE A 36 4.14 14.63 -24.58
C ILE A 36 4.01 16.12 -24.27
N VAL A 37 4.73 16.94 -25.05
CA VAL A 37 4.81 18.40 -24.87
C VAL A 37 4.45 19.20 -26.11
N GLU A 38 4.51 18.59 -27.30
CA GLU A 38 4.10 19.23 -28.54
C GLU A 38 3.57 18.18 -29.52
N LEU A 39 2.48 18.52 -30.21
CA LEU A 39 1.89 17.74 -31.28
C LEU A 39 2.02 18.54 -32.57
N ASP A 40 2.75 18.00 -33.55
CA ASP A 40 2.90 18.58 -34.87
C ASP A 40 2.18 17.68 -35.90
N ASP A 41 2.09 18.14 -37.15
CA ASP A 41 1.49 17.38 -38.25
C ASP A 41 2.30 16.12 -38.61
N ASP A 42 3.63 16.15 -38.42
CA ASP A 42 4.55 15.10 -38.84
C ASP A 42 5.16 14.28 -37.69
N LYS A 43 5.12 14.81 -36.47
CA LYS A 43 5.82 14.25 -35.31
C LYS A 43 5.19 14.69 -34.00
N ILE A 44 5.54 13.95 -32.96
CA ILE A 44 5.23 14.26 -31.56
C ILE A 44 6.55 14.56 -30.85
N ILE A 45 6.62 15.68 -30.14
CA ILE A 45 7.75 16.02 -29.29
C ILE A 45 7.46 15.55 -27.87
N THR A 46 8.41 14.81 -27.32
CA THR A 46 8.30 14.17 -26.02
C THR A 46 9.55 14.43 -25.19
N PHE A 47 9.42 14.30 -23.88
CA PHE A 47 10.56 14.10 -22.98
C PHE A 47 10.60 12.66 -22.49
N ASP A 48 11.80 12.08 -22.48
CA ASP A 48 12.04 10.79 -21.81
C ASP A 48 12.12 10.97 -20.29
N ASN A 49 12.21 9.84 -19.57
CA ASN A 49 12.36 9.84 -18.11
C ASN A 49 13.64 10.54 -17.61
N ASN A 50 14.60 10.84 -18.49
CA ASN A 50 15.83 11.57 -18.16
C ASN A 50 15.74 13.07 -18.51
N GLY A 51 14.58 13.55 -18.99
CA GLY A 51 14.37 14.93 -19.42
C GLY A 51 15.02 15.28 -20.77
N SER A 52 15.38 14.27 -21.56
CA SER A 52 15.90 14.46 -22.92
C SER A 52 14.74 14.59 -23.91
N GLU A 53 14.79 15.63 -24.74
CA GLU A 53 13.81 15.84 -25.81
C GLU A 53 13.98 14.76 -26.90
N LEU A 54 12.88 14.10 -27.26
CA LEU A 54 12.80 13.11 -28.32
C LEU A 54 11.70 13.49 -29.30
N LYS A 55 12.02 13.41 -30.60
CA LYS A 55 11.08 13.63 -31.70
C LYS A 55 10.65 12.29 -32.26
N VAL A 56 9.37 11.96 -32.11
CA VAL A 56 8.80 10.69 -32.56
C VAL A 56 7.92 10.96 -33.78
N TYR A 57 8.38 10.53 -34.96
CA TYR A 57 7.66 10.77 -36.20
C TYR A 57 6.43 9.86 -36.36
N HIS A 58 5.32 10.41 -36.84
CA HIS A 58 4.03 9.72 -37.00
C HIS A 58 4.12 8.39 -37.78
N PHE A 59 5.02 8.30 -38.77
CA PHE A 59 5.16 7.08 -39.56
C PHE A 59 5.65 5.86 -38.74
N LEU A 60 6.30 6.10 -37.60
CA LEU A 60 6.77 5.08 -36.66
C LEU A 60 5.72 4.69 -35.62
N ILE A 61 4.72 5.55 -35.40
CA ILE A 61 3.72 5.42 -34.34
C ILE A 61 2.56 4.57 -34.83
N ASP A 62 2.13 3.63 -33.97
CA ASP A 62 0.89 2.88 -34.11
C ASP A 62 -0.25 3.57 -33.35
N LYS A 63 -0.04 3.90 -32.07
CA LYS A 63 -1.05 4.54 -31.21
C LYS A 63 -0.41 5.47 -30.18
N VAL A 64 -1.17 6.47 -29.72
CA VAL A 64 -0.74 7.40 -28.67
C VAL A 64 -1.85 7.56 -27.64
N TYR A 65 -1.48 7.45 -26.37
CA TYR A 65 -2.35 7.74 -25.24
C TYR A 65 -1.83 8.97 -24.49
N PHE A 66 -2.72 9.90 -24.17
CA PHE A 66 -2.39 11.16 -23.51
C PHE A 66 -3.30 11.35 -22.29
N ASP A 67 -2.73 11.13 -21.11
CA ASP A 67 -3.37 11.37 -19.80
C ASP A 67 -4.84 10.90 -19.72
N SER A 68 -5.74 11.79 -19.28
CA SER A 68 -7.18 11.57 -19.16
C SER A 68 -7.96 11.64 -20.48
N TYR A 69 -7.29 11.95 -21.60
CA TYR A 69 -7.90 11.98 -22.93
C TYR A 69 -7.87 10.61 -23.64
N GLU A 70 -7.38 9.57 -22.96
CA GLU A 70 -7.25 8.22 -23.49
C GLU A 70 -6.45 8.18 -24.82
N GLU A 71 -6.94 7.50 -25.85
CA GLU A 71 -6.29 7.33 -27.16
C GLU A 71 -6.49 8.58 -28.04
N ILE A 72 -5.43 9.36 -28.27
CA ILE A 72 -5.47 10.62 -29.03
C ILE A 72 -4.98 10.50 -30.47
N TYR A 73 -4.26 9.43 -30.82
CA TYR A 73 -3.79 9.19 -32.18
C TYR A 73 -3.72 7.70 -32.50
N THR A 74 -4.05 7.34 -33.74
CA THR A 74 -3.79 6.01 -34.32
C THR A 74 -3.24 6.12 -35.74
N ALA A 75 -2.40 5.17 -36.16
CA ALA A 75 -1.85 5.12 -37.51
C ALA A 75 -2.92 5.03 -38.61
N GLU A 76 -4.10 4.48 -38.29
CA GLU A 76 -5.21 4.31 -39.23
C GLU A 76 -6.07 5.57 -39.37
N LYS A 77 -6.29 6.31 -38.27
CA LYS A 77 -7.26 7.43 -38.22
C LYS A 77 -6.59 8.80 -38.09
N GLY A 78 -5.29 8.86 -37.82
CA GLY A 78 -4.63 10.09 -37.39
C GLY A 78 -5.05 10.47 -35.97
N TYR A 79 -5.09 11.77 -35.69
CA TYR A 79 -5.58 12.29 -34.41
C TYR A 79 -7.08 12.04 -34.26
N THR A 80 -7.48 11.45 -33.14
CA THR A 80 -8.87 11.11 -32.80
C THR A 80 -9.57 12.25 -32.04
N ILE A 81 -8.80 13.19 -31.51
CA ILE A 81 -9.24 14.41 -30.82
C ILE A 81 -8.63 15.60 -31.57
N ASP A 82 -9.32 16.74 -31.57
CA ASP A 82 -8.79 17.97 -32.16
C ASP A 82 -7.53 18.41 -31.39
N VAL A 83 -6.45 18.72 -32.13
CA VAL A 83 -5.17 19.09 -31.52
C VAL A 83 -5.32 20.41 -30.74
N ASP A 84 -6.19 21.31 -31.22
CA ASP A 84 -6.50 22.57 -30.55
C ASP A 84 -7.14 22.35 -29.16
N GLU A 85 -7.83 21.22 -28.93
CA GLU A 85 -8.38 20.87 -27.61
C GLU A 85 -7.30 20.42 -26.61
N LEU A 86 -6.16 19.94 -27.12
CA LEU A 86 -5.02 19.48 -26.30
C LEU A 86 -4.03 20.61 -25.97
N GLU A 87 -4.05 21.71 -26.75
CA GLU A 87 -3.12 22.83 -26.63
C GLU A 87 -3.02 23.42 -25.21
N PRO A 88 -4.13 23.69 -24.48
CA PRO A 88 -4.03 24.21 -23.11
C PRO A 88 -3.33 23.27 -22.14
N ALA A 89 -3.48 21.96 -22.33
CA ALA A 89 -2.82 20.96 -21.49
C ALA A 89 -1.32 20.84 -21.82
N LEU A 90 -0.95 20.98 -23.10
CA LEU A 90 0.43 20.97 -23.56
C LEU A 90 1.18 22.24 -23.10
N GLU A 91 0.57 23.42 -23.22
CA GLU A 91 1.11 24.70 -22.74
C GLU A 91 1.39 24.66 -21.23
N TRP A 92 0.43 24.20 -20.44
CA TRP A 92 0.58 24.07 -19.00
C TRP A 92 1.75 23.14 -18.61
N ARG A 93 1.94 22.03 -19.35
CA ARG A 93 3.06 21.12 -19.12
C ARG A 93 4.41 21.75 -19.48
N LEU A 94 4.47 22.51 -20.58
CA LEU A 94 5.67 23.24 -20.96
C LEU A 94 6.05 24.27 -19.89
N GLU A 95 5.09 25.03 -19.36
CA GLU A 95 5.30 25.99 -18.28
C GLU A 95 5.89 25.31 -17.03
N LEU A 96 5.32 24.18 -16.60
CA LEU A 96 5.84 23.41 -15.46
C LEU A 96 7.28 22.92 -15.68
N ILE A 97 7.59 22.44 -16.89
CA ILE A 97 8.94 21.96 -17.23
C ILE A 97 9.94 23.12 -17.26
N GLU A 98 9.54 24.30 -17.74
CA GLU A 98 10.37 25.50 -17.73
C GLU A 98 10.61 26.01 -16.31
N GLU A 99 9.56 26.07 -15.47
CA GLU A 99 9.67 26.44 -14.05
C GLU A 99 10.63 25.49 -13.32
N GLU A 100 10.56 24.18 -13.58
CA GLU A 100 11.48 23.21 -12.98
C GLU A 100 12.92 23.43 -13.45
N LYS A 101 13.13 23.73 -14.74
CA LYS A 101 14.46 24.05 -15.29
C LYS A 101 15.03 25.32 -14.68
N GLU A 102 14.22 26.35 -14.46
CA GLU A 102 14.62 27.60 -13.80
C GLU A 102 14.96 27.38 -12.33
N ASN A 103 14.13 26.63 -11.60
CA ASN A 103 14.37 26.26 -10.21
C ASN A 103 15.67 25.45 -10.06
N ARG A 104 15.94 24.51 -10.97
CA ARG A 104 17.22 23.77 -11.00
C ARG A 104 18.41 24.69 -11.27
N LYS A 105 18.28 25.68 -12.16
CA LYS A 105 19.34 26.68 -12.42
C LYS A 105 19.58 27.56 -11.19
N ALA A 106 18.54 28.00 -10.49
CA ALA A 106 18.64 28.81 -9.29
C ALA A 106 19.41 28.08 -8.17
N VAL A 107 19.10 26.80 -7.95
CA VAL A 107 19.80 25.94 -6.97
C VAL A 107 21.29 25.75 -7.34
N VAL A 108 21.62 25.64 -8.63
CA VAL A 108 23.03 25.57 -9.08
C VAL A 108 23.74 26.93 -8.96
N PHE A 109 23.02 28.04 -9.08
CA PHE A 109 23.57 29.38 -8.96
C PHE A 109 23.88 29.75 -7.50
N ASP A 110 23.00 29.44 -6.56
CA ASP A 110 23.26 29.67 -5.12
C ASP A 110 24.47 28.87 -4.62
N ASN A 111 24.63 27.63 -5.08
CA ASN A 111 25.82 26.82 -4.77
C ASN A 111 27.12 27.41 -5.35
N ASN A 112 27.06 28.12 -6.48
CA ASN A 112 28.23 28.78 -7.08
C ASN A 112 28.52 30.16 -6.48
N VAL A 113 27.50 30.89 -6.02
CA VAL A 113 27.66 32.18 -5.32
C VAL A 113 28.26 31.98 -3.92
N GLU A 114 27.89 30.90 -3.22
CA GLU A 114 28.59 30.50 -1.98
C GLU A 114 30.06 30.15 -2.25
N LEU A 115 30.39 29.45 -3.34
CA LEU A 115 31.78 29.10 -3.69
C LEU A 115 32.66 30.31 -4.04
N VAL A 116 32.10 31.39 -4.60
CA VAL A 116 32.85 32.63 -4.90
C VAL A 116 33.06 33.47 -3.64
N ASN A 117 32.09 33.51 -2.72
CA ASN A 117 32.27 34.21 -1.43
C ASN A 117 33.20 33.47 -0.45
N ILE A 118 33.33 32.13 -0.55
CA ILE A 118 34.27 31.36 0.27
C ILE A 118 35.73 31.59 -0.16
N LYS A 119 36.01 31.86 -1.44
CA LYS A 119 37.39 32.07 -1.93
C LYS A 119 38.03 33.39 -1.50
N ASN A 120 37.26 34.42 -1.16
CA ASN A 120 37.80 35.71 -0.75
C ASN A 120 38.00 35.87 0.76
N ASN A 121 37.62 34.88 1.58
CA ASN A 121 37.74 34.96 3.04
C ASN A 121 38.68 33.90 3.68
N HIS A 122 39.29 33.02 2.88
CA HIS A 122 40.26 32.05 3.39
C HIS A 122 41.69 32.57 3.29
N ASN A 123 42.00 33.56 4.12
CA ASN A 123 43.37 33.82 4.54
C ASN A 123 43.40 34.23 6.02
N ARG A 124 42.94 33.32 6.89
CA ARG A 124 43.22 33.33 8.34
C ARG A 124 42.87 31.96 8.95
N ASN A 125 43.92 31.28 9.38
CA ASN A 125 43.98 30.28 10.46
C ASN A 125 42.98 29.10 10.41
N GLY A 126 43.38 28.05 9.69
CA GLY A 126 43.84 26.82 10.34
C GLY A 126 43.00 26.21 11.47
N GLU A 127 41.71 25.99 11.25
CA GLU A 127 41.00 24.86 11.85
C GLU A 127 40.26 24.14 10.72
N SER A 128 40.68 22.90 10.42
CA SER A 128 39.97 22.07 9.47
C SER A 128 38.61 21.73 10.07
N CYS A 129 37.58 22.46 9.65
CA CYS A 129 36.22 21.98 9.71
C CYS A 129 36.15 20.76 8.78
N ASN A 130 36.50 19.59 9.32
CA ASN A 130 35.94 18.33 8.86
C ASN A 130 34.43 18.46 9.07
N SER A 131 33.72 19.02 8.09
CA SER A 131 32.28 18.85 8.00
C SER A 131 32.09 17.35 7.83
N LYS A 132 31.88 16.66 8.95
CA LYS A 132 31.25 15.35 8.93
C LYS A 132 29.96 15.58 8.14
N SER A 133 29.95 15.13 6.89
CA SER A 133 28.71 14.85 6.16
C SER A 133 27.87 14.04 7.15
N ASN A 134 26.93 14.70 7.80
CA ASN A 134 26.02 14.10 8.76
C ASN A 134 25.06 13.26 7.92
N LYS A 135 25.51 12.05 7.58
CA LYS A 135 24.64 11.09 6.95
C LYS A 135 23.46 10.85 7.89
N PRO A 136 22.23 10.82 7.36
CA PRO A 136 21.07 10.60 8.17
C PRO A 136 21.19 9.24 8.85
N ASN A 137 21.04 9.24 10.17
CA ASN A 137 21.20 8.03 10.98
C ASN A 137 19.87 7.29 11.13
N PHE A 138 18.75 7.98 10.86
CA PHE A 138 17.42 7.46 11.03
C PHE A 138 16.53 7.87 9.88
N SER A 139 15.57 7.02 9.54
CA SER A 139 14.49 7.38 8.64
C SER A 139 13.14 6.92 9.15
N PHE A 140 12.13 7.68 8.79
CA PHE A 140 10.73 7.36 9.01
C PHE A 140 10.02 7.29 7.67
N GLY A 141 9.21 6.26 7.50
CA GLY A 141 8.53 5.95 6.26
C GLY A 141 7.08 5.62 6.46
N VAL A 142 6.29 5.89 5.42
CA VAL A 142 4.92 5.46 5.30
C VAL A 142 4.81 4.61 4.05
N PHE A 143 4.45 3.35 4.21
CA PHE A 143 4.31 2.36 3.15
C PHE A 143 2.83 2.02 2.94
N TYR A 144 2.36 2.25 1.73
CA TYR A 144 1.01 1.96 1.30
C TYR A 144 0.98 0.65 0.51
N VAL A 145 0.12 -0.27 0.96
CA VAL A 145 -0.13 -1.56 0.33
C VAL A 145 -1.53 -1.52 -0.27
N PRO A 146 -1.68 -1.27 -1.58
CA PRO A 146 -3.00 -1.19 -2.21
C PRO A 146 -3.73 -2.53 -2.14
N TYR A 147 -3.01 -3.62 -2.40
CA TYR A 147 -3.55 -4.98 -2.36
C TYR A 147 -2.53 -5.92 -1.73
N SER A 148 -2.89 -6.53 -0.59
CA SER A 148 -2.26 -7.77 -0.15
C SER A 148 -2.92 -8.89 -0.95
N LEU A 149 -2.22 -9.45 -1.92
CA LEU A 149 -2.71 -10.65 -2.59
C LEU A 149 -2.94 -11.71 -1.50
N GLU A 150 -4.19 -12.17 -1.36
CA GLU A 150 -4.59 -13.37 -0.63
C GLU A 150 -4.71 -13.32 0.92
N LYS A 151 -4.87 -12.16 1.56
CA LYS A 151 -5.16 -12.19 3.01
C LYS A 151 -6.62 -12.57 3.27
N LYS A 152 -6.85 -13.86 3.54
CA LYS A 152 -8.14 -14.39 4.01
C LYS A 152 -8.31 -14.02 5.49
N ILE A 153 -9.44 -13.41 5.84
CA ILE A 153 -9.84 -13.26 7.24
C ILE A 153 -10.69 -14.48 7.59
N PHE A 154 -10.37 -15.10 8.72
CA PHE A 154 -11.02 -16.34 9.11
C PHE A 154 -12.31 -16.03 9.83
N TYR A 155 -13.39 -16.58 9.30
CA TYR A 155 -14.73 -16.55 9.88
C TYR A 155 -15.14 -18.00 10.15
N PHE A 156 -16.07 -18.19 11.08
CA PHE A 156 -16.60 -19.51 11.40
C PHE A 156 -18.11 -19.49 11.18
N ASP A 157 -18.63 -20.29 10.26
CA ASP A 157 -20.06 -20.53 10.18
C ASP A 157 -20.40 -21.73 11.09
N SER A 158 -21.52 -21.63 11.80
CA SER A 158 -22.02 -22.58 12.80
C SER A 158 -22.11 -24.03 12.31
N TYR A 159 -22.08 -24.26 10.99
CA TYR A 159 -22.22 -25.59 10.39
C TYR A 159 -20.95 -26.14 9.72
N ARG A 160 -19.97 -25.29 9.35
CA ARG A 160 -18.68 -25.69 8.74
C ARG A 160 -17.65 -24.57 8.95
N PRO A 161 -16.35 -24.87 9.15
CA PRO A 161 -15.31 -23.86 8.96
C PRO A 161 -15.41 -23.37 7.52
N SER A 162 -15.93 -22.16 7.31
CA SER A 162 -16.15 -21.56 6.02
C SER A 162 -15.38 -20.25 5.95
N TYR A 163 -14.66 -20.06 4.85
CA TYR A 163 -13.89 -18.84 4.62
C TYR A 163 -14.85 -17.74 4.20
N ALA A 164 -14.89 -16.63 4.93
CA ALA A 164 -15.38 -15.38 4.40
C ALA A 164 -14.19 -14.63 3.79
N VAL A 165 -14.16 -14.53 2.47
CA VAL A 165 -13.33 -13.48 1.85
C VAL A 165 -14.06 -12.18 2.17
N ILE A 166 -13.47 -11.30 2.97
CA ILE A 166 -13.96 -9.93 3.02
C ILE A 166 -13.63 -9.35 1.65
N ASP A 167 -14.65 -9.18 0.81
CA ASP A 167 -14.50 -8.71 -0.58
C ASP A 167 -13.86 -7.32 -0.66
N ASP A 168 -13.91 -6.54 0.42
CA ASP A 168 -13.25 -5.22 0.53
C ASP A 168 -12.06 -5.28 1.49
N TYR A 169 -10.91 -5.79 1.03
CA TYR A 169 -9.67 -5.58 1.77
C TYR A 169 -9.26 -4.10 1.63
N SER A 170 -9.37 -3.35 2.73
CA SER A 170 -8.92 -1.97 2.77
C SER A 170 -7.41 -1.90 2.59
N ALA A 171 -6.97 -0.91 1.81
CA ALA A 171 -5.55 -0.68 1.62
C ALA A 171 -4.85 -0.47 2.97
N GLN A 172 -3.70 -1.12 3.16
CA GLN A 172 -2.99 -1.11 4.42
C GLN A 172 -1.91 -0.02 4.40
N ILE A 173 -1.85 0.78 5.47
CA ILE A 173 -0.77 1.72 5.72
C ILE A 173 0.14 1.13 6.80
N GLU A 174 1.44 1.12 6.53
CA GLU A 174 2.46 0.66 7.44
C GLU A 174 3.45 1.79 7.72
N SER A 175 3.74 2.05 8.99
CA SER A 175 4.85 2.89 9.39
C SER A 175 6.14 2.09 9.38
N GLN A 176 7.19 2.65 8.81
CA GLN A 176 8.51 2.02 8.76
C GLN A 176 9.54 2.94 9.40
N PHE A 177 10.21 2.43 10.43
CA PHE A 177 11.33 3.10 11.06
C PHE A 177 12.60 2.39 10.64
N SER A 178 13.59 3.14 10.18
CA SER A 178 14.89 2.56 9.84
C SER A 178 16.01 3.27 10.57
N TYR A 179 17.01 2.51 11.01
CA TYR A 179 18.21 3.03 11.66
C TYR A 179 19.45 2.57 10.90
N HIS A 180 20.31 3.51 10.52
CA HIS A 180 21.55 3.23 9.83
C HIS A 180 22.53 2.57 10.79
N LEU A 181 22.86 1.31 10.55
CA LEU A 181 23.83 0.60 11.38
C LEU A 181 25.25 0.83 10.87
N LYS A 182 25.48 0.46 9.61
CA LYS A 182 26.81 0.53 9.00
C LYS A 182 26.71 0.43 7.48
N ASP A 183 27.46 1.28 6.79
CA ASP A 183 27.61 1.25 5.33
C ASP A 183 26.27 1.18 4.59
N ARG A 184 25.86 -0.01 4.17
CA ARG A 184 24.65 -0.28 3.39
C ARG A 184 23.56 -1.04 4.16
N LEU A 185 23.79 -1.26 5.46
CA LEU A 185 22.92 -2.04 6.32
C LEU A 185 22.11 -1.12 7.26
N PHE A 186 20.80 -1.36 7.28
CA PHE A 186 19.84 -0.65 8.11
C PHE A 186 19.04 -1.65 8.92
N ALA A 187 18.85 -1.38 10.21
CA ALA A 187 17.82 -2.05 10.99
C ALA A 187 16.47 -1.42 10.63
N ILE A 188 15.42 -2.23 10.54
CA ILE A 188 14.06 -1.75 10.28
C ILE A 188 13.09 -2.25 11.36
N CYS A 189 12.11 -1.42 11.66
CA CYS A 189 10.93 -1.74 12.46
C CYS A 189 9.69 -1.28 11.70
N ASN A 190 8.84 -2.21 11.28
CA ASN A 190 7.57 -1.89 10.65
C ASN A 190 6.44 -2.06 11.66
N VAL A 191 5.53 -1.10 11.71
CA VAL A 191 4.32 -1.15 12.52
C VAL A 191 3.14 -0.91 11.61
N SER A 192 2.16 -1.80 11.64
CA SER A 192 0.95 -1.65 10.84
C SER A 192 -0.29 -1.99 11.65
N PHE A 193 -1.37 -1.27 11.38
CA PHE A 193 -2.65 -1.46 12.05
C PHE A 193 -3.74 -1.67 11.00
N ASN A 194 -4.60 -2.66 11.22
CA ASN A 194 -5.77 -2.93 10.39
C ASN A 194 -6.96 -3.26 11.32
N SER A 195 -8.18 -2.91 10.91
CA SER A 195 -9.40 -3.23 11.63
C SER A 195 -10.47 -3.64 10.63
N ALA A 196 -11.18 -4.72 10.93
CA ALA A 196 -12.32 -5.20 10.17
C ALA A 196 -13.48 -5.45 11.12
N THR A 197 -14.71 -5.19 10.65
CA THR A 197 -15.93 -5.54 11.36
C THR A 197 -16.89 -6.16 10.36
N ILE A 198 -17.38 -7.36 10.67
CA ILE A 198 -18.39 -8.08 9.89
C ILE A 198 -19.64 -8.16 10.77
N LYS A 199 -20.77 -7.71 10.24
CA LYS A 199 -22.08 -7.92 10.85
C LYS A 199 -22.90 -8.80 9.92
N ASP A 200 -23.30 -9.95 10.42
CA ASP A 200 -24.19 -10.88 9.73
C ASP A 200 -25.52 -10.95 10.46
N VAL A 201 -26.61 -10.79 9.71
CA VAL A 201 -27.97 -10.94 10.22
C VAL A 201 -28.65 -12.02 9.40
N MET A 202 -29.07 -13.10 10.04
CA MET A 202 -29.83 -14.17 9.41
C MET A 202 -31.22 -14.25 10.04
N ILE A 203 -32.26 -14.16 9.20
CA ILE A 203 -33.64 -14.37 9.61
C ILE A 203 -34.20 -15.47 8.70
N GLU A 204 -34.54 -16.62 9.28
CA GLU A 204 -35.18 -17.73 8.59
C GLU A 204 -36.63 -17.84 9.06
N LYS A 205 -37.56 -17.47 8.17
CA LYS A 205 -38.99 -17.66 8.36
C LYS A 205 -39.41 -18.99 7.72
N ARG A 206 -39.78 -19.99 8.53
CA ARG A 206 -40.34 -21.25 8.01
C ARG A 206 -41.85 -21.23 8.04
N GLU A 207 -42.46 -21.11 6.87
CA GLU A 207 -43.89 -21.35 6.69
C GLU A 207 -44.13 -22.85 6.51
N TYR A 208 -44.55 -23.52 7.58
CA TYR A 208 -45.01 -24.91 7.47
C TYR A 208 -46.36 -24.94 6.75
N PHE A 209 -46.51 -25.85 5.78
CA PHE A 209 -47.71 -26.02 4.94
C PHE A 209 -48.99 -26.46 5.72
N ASN A 210 -48.97 -26.59 7.05
CA ASN A 210 -50.13 -26.88 7.89
C ASN A 210 -50.09 -26.04 9.19
N PRO A 211 -51.14 -25.26 9.56
CA PRO A 211 -51.11 -24.37 10.73
C PRO A 211 -51.32 -25.13 12.06
N PRO A 212 -50.86 -24.59 13.21
CA PRO A 212 -50.70 -23.16 13.49
C PRO A 212 -49.31 -22.68 13.95
N ASN A 213 -48.23 -23.45 13.76
CA ASN A 213 -46.90 -23.02 14.24
C ASN A 213 -46.01 -22.54 13.09
N SER A 214 -46.01 -21.23 12.82
CA SER A 214 -44.88 -20.58 12.16
C SER A 214 -43.78 -20.40 13.20
N ASN A 215 -42.69 -21.15 13.08
CA ASN A 215 -41.51 -20.90 13.90
C ASN A 215 -40.61 -19.96 13.10
N ASP A 216 -40.56 -18.71 13.55
CA ASP A 216 -39.53 -17.78 13.13
C ASP A 216 -38.25 -18.14 13.91
N SER A 217 -37.13 -18.21 13.19
CA SER A 217 -35.81 -18.41 13.80
C SER A 217 -34.83 -17.46 13.16
N GLY A 218 -33.82 -17.04 13.89
CA GLY A 218 -32.89 -16.05 13.38
C GLY A 218 -31.87 -15.65 14.42
N TYR A 219 -30.75 -15.16 13.94
CA TYR A 219 -29.67 -14.68 14.77
C TYR A 219 -29.03 -13.45 14.14
N GLU A 220 -28.44 -12.64 15.01
CA GLU A 220 -27.52 -11.57 14.66
C GLU A 220 -26.16 -11.93 15.23
N THR A 221 -25.14 -11.93 14.37
CA THR A 221 -23.75 -12.12 14.76
C THR A 221 -22.93 -10.94 14.32
N GLU A 222 -22.17 -10.37 15.25
CA GLU A 222 -21.20 -9.33 14.95
C GLU A 222 -19.81 -9.82 15.36
N THR A 223 -18.88 -9.74 14.41
CA THR A 223 -17.48 -10.10 14.56
C THR A 223 -16.62 -8.87 14.30
N SER A 224 -15.79 -8.50 15.27
CA SER A 224 -14.86 -7.38 15.20
C SER A 224 -13.43 -7.92 15.33
N LEU A 225 -12.52 -7.47 14.48
CA LEU A 225 -11.14 -7.91 14.48
C LEU A 225 -10.21 -6.71 14.28
N LYS A 226 -9.34 -6.46 15.27
CA LYS A 226 -8.28 -5.45 15.20
C LYS A 226 -6.93 -6.16 15.15
N LEU A 227 -6.06 -5.75 14.24
CA LEU A 227 -4.78 -6.36 13.97
C LEU A 227 -3.67 -5.33 14.10
N LEU A 228 -2.74 -5.53 15.02
CA LEU A 228 -1.49 -4.79 15.11
C LEU A 228 -0.34 -5.71 14.72
N THR A 229 0.37 -5.38 13.65
CA THR A 229 1.55 -6.14 13.25
C THR A 229 2.81 -5.34 13.53
N ILE A 230 3.75 -5.98 14.23
CA ILE A 230 5.07 -5.43 14.52
C ILE A 230 6.10 -6.35 13.89
N GLU A 231 6.98 -5.79 13.08
CA GLU A 231 8.04 -6.51 12.39
C GLU A 231 9.37 -5.83 12.65
N VAL A 232 10.41 -6.62 12.86
CA VAL A 232 11.79 -6.14 12.94
C VAL A 232 12.65 -6.88 11.94
N GLY A 233 13.66 -6.21 11.41
CA GLY A 233 14.51 -6.83 10.40
C GLY A 233 15.65 -5.94 9.96
N PHE A 234 16.16 -6.27 8.78
CA PHE A 234 17.26 -5.55 8.15
C PHE A 234 16.96 -5.26 6.69
N LYS A 235 17.42 -4.10 6.23
CA LYS A 235 17.55 -3.74 4.81
C LYS A 235 19.03 -3.65 4.45
N TYR A 236 19.40 -4.29 3.35
CA TYR A 236 20.72 -4.19 2.77
C TYR A 236 20.64 -3.60 1.37
N TYR A 237 21.20 -2.41 1.19
CA TYR A 237 21.28 -1.75 -0.10
C TYR A 237 22.47 -2.30 -0.91
N PHE A 238 22.28 -2.51 -2.21
CA PHE A 238 23.37 -2.96 -3.07
C PHE A 238 24.41 -1.85 -3.34
N MET A 239 24.01 -0.60 -3.17
CA MET A 239 24.84 0.59 -3.34
C MET A 239 24.82 1.42 -2.06
N LYS A 240 25.74 2.39 -1.93
CA LYS A 240 25.74 3.29 -0.77
C LYS A 240 24.53 4.21 -0.89
N LEU A 241 23.85 4.47 0.23
CA LEU A 241 22.76 5.44 0.25
C LEU A 241 23.24 6.80 -0.28
N PHE A 242 22.39 7.47 -1.05
CA PHE A 242 22.65 8.76 -1.71
C PHE A 242 23.80 8.80 -2.71
N SER A 243 24.48 7.67 -3.00
CA SER A 243 25.49 7.67 -4.07
C SER A 243 24.86 7.73 -5.46
N ASN A 244 23.61 7.25 -5.58
CA ASN A 244 22.83 7.24 -6.81
C ASN A 244 21.39 7.65 -6.50
N GLN A 245 20.72 8.20 -7.51
CA GLN A 245 19.31 8.58 -7.44
C GLN A 245 18.39 7.38 -7.23
N VAL A 246 18.76 6.19 -7.71
CA VAL A 246 18.04 4.93 -7.47
C VAL A 246 18.96 3.95 -6.75
N SER A 247 18.46 3.33 -5.69
CA SER A 247 19.14 2.24 -4.98
C SER A 247 18.22 1.05 -4.79
N ALA A 248 18.65 -0.10 -5.29
CA ALA A 248 18.01 -1.39 -5.02
C ALA A 248 18.47 -1.96 -3.68
N TYR A 249 17.58 -2.68 -3.01
CA TYR A 249 17.84 -3.33 -1.73
C TYR A 249 17.14 -4.68 -1.62
N VAL A 250 17.64 -5.48 -0.68
CA VAL A 250 16.97 -6.67 -0.16
C VAL A 250 16.67 -6.48 1.31
N GLN A 251 15.64 -7.16 1.80
CA GLN A 251 15.26 -7.11 3.19
C GLN A 251 14.84 -8.47 3.73
N LEU A 252 15.11 -8.68 5.01
CA LEU A 252 14.77 -9.87 5.76
C LEU A 252 14.29 -9.45 7.14
N GLY A 253 13.29 -10.14 7.69
CA GLY A 253 12.79 -9.82 9.02
C GLY A 253 11.87 -10.88 9.59
N ALA A 254 11.48 -10.66 10.83
CA ALA A 254 10.51 -11.47 11.54
C ALA A 254 9.56 -10.55 12.31
N GLY A 255 8.36 -11.03 12.60
CA GLY A 255 7.35 -10.24 13.27
C GLY A 255 6.27 -11.08 13.92
N LYS A 256 5.33 -10.37 14.53
CA LYS A 256 4.15 -10.93 15.16
C LYS A 256 2.98 -10.02 14.82
N THR A 257 1.87 -10.62 14.42
CA THR A 257 0.58 -9.95 14.45
C THR A 257 -0.09 -10.26 15.78
N LEU A 258 -0.59 -9.22 16.44
CA LEU A 258 -1.46 -9.29 17.61
C LEU A 258 -2.87 -8.98 17.12
N ALA A 259 -3.80 -9.90 17.39
CA ALA A 259 -5.20 -9.72 17.08
C ALA A 259 -6.01 -9.51 18.36
N TRP A 260 -7.04 -8.67 18.25
CA TRP A 260 -8.11 -8.55 19.25
C TRP A 260 -9.43 -8.82 18.55
N GLY A 261 -10.13 -9.84 19.01
CA GLY A 261 -11.27 -10.45 18.36
C GLY A 261 -12.47 -10.39 19.28
N ASP A 262 -13.46 -9.57 18.91
CA ASP A 262 -14.73 -9.53 19.61
C ASP A 262 -15.76 -10.30 18.80
N TYR A 263 -16.50 -11.19 19.46
CA TYR A 263 -17.64 -11.88 18.87
C TYR A 263 -18.86 -11.71 19.75
N SER A 264 -19.98 -11.37 19.13
CA SER A 264 -21.28 -11.34 19.78
C SER A 264 -22.29 -12.14 18.97
N HIS A 265 -23.07 -12.94 19.68
CA HIS A 265 -24.17 -13.70 19.12
C HIS A 265 -25.44 -13.30 19.88
N LYS A 266 -26.47 -12.93 19.13
CA LYS A 266 -27.79 -12.62 19.67
C LYS A 266 -28.81 -13.46 18.94
N ASN A 267 -29.49 -14.34 19.67
CA ASN A 267 -30.62 -15.04 19.13
C ASN A 267 -31.83 -14.09 19.10
N LEU A 268 -32.48 -13.96 17.93
CA LEU A 268 -33.58 -13.02 17.73
C LEU A 268 -34.91 -13.56 18.27
N PHE A 269 -35.01 -14.88 18.46
CA PHE A 269 -36.20 -15.59 18.91
C PHE A 269 -35.82 -16.59 20.01
N GLU A 270 -35.55 -16.09 21.21
CA GLU A 270 -35.19 -16.93 22.38
C GLU A 270 -36.45 -17.52 23.05
N ASP A 271 -36.41 -18.83 23.34
CA ASP A 271 -37.38 -19.48 24.21
C ASP A 271 -37.10 -19.09 25.68
N ASP A 272 -38.14 -18.74 26.45
CA ASP A 272 -38.04 -18.44 27.88
C ASP A 272 -38.70 -19.55 28.72
N PRO A 273 -37.94 -20.34 29.52
CA PRO A 273 -36.47 -20.35 29.64
C PRO A 273 -35.78 -21.15 28.53
N PRO A 274 -34.50 -20.86 28.21
CA PRO A 274 -33.78 -21.58 27.18
C PRO A 274 -33.54 -23.04 27.60
N PRO A 275 -33.70 -24.02 26.69
CA PRO A 275 -33.62 -25.45 27.01
C PRO A 275 -32.20 -25.95 27.33
N TYR A 276 -31.16 -25.18 26.96
CA TYR A 276 -29.76 -25.49 27.27
C TYR A 276 -28.94 -24.20 27.34
N TYR A 277 -27.86 -24.23 28.12
CA TYR A 277 -26.81 -23.21 28.13
C TYR A 277 -25.75 -23.56 27.09
N TYR A 278 -25.40 -22.60 26.25
CA TYR A 278 -24.39 -22.75 25.20
C TYR A 278 -23.36 -21.62 25.31
N GLU A 279 -22.09 -21.99 25.41
CA GLU A 279 -20.96 -21.08 25.49
C GLU A 279 -19.90 -21.50 24.48
N GLU A 280 -19.30 -20.52 23.79
CA GLU A 280 -18.25 -20.74 22.81
C GLU A 280 -17.13 -19.72 22.96
N ASN A 281 -15.88 -20.15 22.82
CA ASN A 281 -14.70 -19.27 22.93
C ASN A 281 -14.35 -18.58 21.61
N ARG A 282 -15.37 -18.24 20.81
CA ARG A 282 -15.17 -17.80 19.42
C ARG A 282 -14.32 -16.54 19.28
N GLY A 283 -14.40 -15.61 20.24
CA GLY A 283 -13.51 -14.45 20.30
C GLY A 283 -12.03 -14.84 20.44
N GLU A 284 -11.71 -15.68 21.43
CA GLU A 284 -10.35 -16.19 21.66
C GLU A 284 -9.82 -16.96 20.44
N TYR A 285 -10.67 -17.79 19.83
CA TYR A 285 -10.31 -18.50 18.60
C TYR A 285 -9.96 -17.54 17.45
N LEU A 286 -10.72 -16.45 17.28
CA LEU A 286 -10.43 -15.43 16.29
C LEU A 286 -9.13 -14.69 16.57
N GLU A 287 -8.83 -14.40 17.84
CA GLU A 287 -7.56 -13.79 18.25
C GLU A 287 -6.37 -14.68 17.89
N ASP A 288 -6.42 -15.95 18.29
CA ASP A 288 -5.32 -16.90 18.06
C ASP A 288 -5.11 -17.18 16.57
N SER A 289 -6.19 -17.40 15.82
CA SER A 289 -6.14 -17.71 14.38
C SER A 289 -5.68 -16.54 13.50
N ASN A 290 -5.72 -15.32 14.03
CA ASN A 290 -5.27 -14.10 13.35
C ASN A 290 -4.06 -13.43 14.02
N SER A 291 -3.38 -14.13 14.94
CA SER A 291 -2.14 -13.68 15.58
C SER A 291 -0.87 -14.44 15.11
N PRO A 292 -0.59 -14.53 13.79
CA PRO A 292 0.56 -15.29 13.29
C PRO A 292 1.90 -14.77 13.77
N PHE A 293 2.85 -15.69 13.91
CA PHE A 293 4.26 -15.38 13.76
C PHE A 293 4.58 -15.23 12.28
N LEU A 294 5.42 -14.25 11.95
CA LEU A 294 5.75 -13.88 10.58
C LEU A 294 7.25 -13.97 10.36
N LEU A 295 7.65 -14.58 9.25
CA LEU A 295 8.98 -14.44 8.66
C LEU A 295 8.82 -13.77 7.31
N GLN A 296 9.66 -12.78 7.01
CA GLN A 296 9.57 -12.06 5.75
C GLN A 296 10.91 -11.97 5.03
N ALA A 297 10.83 -12.04 3.71
CA ALA A 297 11.91 -11.74 2.79
C ALA A 297 11.38 -10.87 1.66
N GLY A 298 12.18 -9.92 1.19
CA GLY A 298 11.73 -9.02 0.14
C GLY A 298 12.86 -8.31 -0.57
N PHE A 299 12.49 -7.64 -1.64
CA PHE A 299 13.37 -6.78 -2.40
C PHE A 299 12.60 -5.52 -2.79
N GLY A 300 13.35 -4.45 -3.05
CA GLY A 300 12.76 -3.18 -3.41
C GLY A 300 13.76 -2.24 -4.03
N THR A 301 13.24 -1.10 -4.46
CA THR A 301 14.01 -0.01 -5.04
C THR A 301 13.55 1.29 -4.42
N GLU A 302 14.49 2.19 -4.19
CA GLU A 302 14.25 3.50 -3.61
C GLU A 302 14.83 4.58 -4.53
N TYR A 303 13.99 5.55 -4.88
CA TYR A 303 14.32 6.73 -5.67
C TYR A 303 14.42 7.94 -4.74
N PHE A 304 15.60 8.53 -4.67
CA PHE A 304 15.90 9.69 -3.83
C PHE A 304 15.63 10.98 -4.60
N PHE A 305 14.69 11.79 -4.12
CA PHE A 305 14.52 13.15 -4.61
C PHE A 305 15.64 14.05 -4.12
N ASN A 306 16.07 13.84 -2.87
CA ASN A 306 17.19 14.51 -2.22
C ASN A 306 17.68 13.67 -1.03
N GLU A 307 18.58 14.22 -0.21
CA GLU A 307 19.14 13.53 0.97
C GLU A 307 18.12 13.31 2.11
N SER A 308 16.96 13.97 2.05
CA SER A 308 15.93 13.95 3.10
C SER A 308 14.64 13.23 2.68
N LEU A 309 14.39 13.00 1.39
CA LEU A 309 13.14 12.46 0.88
C LEU A 309 13.37 11.47 -0.25
N SER A 310 12.67 10.35 -0.18
CA SER A 310 12.63 9.34 -1.23
C SER A 310 11.27 8.67 -1.34
N ILE A 311 11.02 8.06 -2.49
CA ILE A 311 9.93 7.13 -2.72
C ILE A 311 10.53 5.73 -2.92
N HIS A 312 9.93 4.71 -2.33
CA HIS A 312 10.37 3.34 -2.49
C HIS A 312 9.22 2.43 -2.91
N SER A 313 9.55 1.41 -3.69
CA SER A 313 8.68 0.29 -4.02
C SER A 313 9.26 -0.99 -3.45
N SER A 314 8.41 -1.86 -2.91
CA SER A 314 8.88 -3.15 -2.40
C SER A 314 7.89 -4.28 -2.62
N ILE A 315 8.45 -5.47 -2.82
CA ILE A 315 7.77 -6.74 -2.84
C ILE A 315 8.28 -7.56 -1.66
N ARG A 316 7.38 -8.03 -0.81
CA ARG A 316 7.68 -8.80 0.41
C ARG A 316 6.88 -10.09 0.40
N VAL A 317 7.57 -11.21 0.56
CA VAL A 317 6.99 -12.53 0.76
C VAL A 317 7.04 -12.84 2.24
N TYR A 318 5.90 -13.22 2.79
CA TYR A 318 5.69 -13.59 4.18
C TYR A 318 5.43 -15.07 4.25
N TYR A 319 6.10 -15.73 5.18
CA TYR A 319 5.73 -17.04 5.69
C TYR A 319 5.13 -16.84 7.07
N SER A 320 3.93 -17.36 7.29
CA SER A 320 3.21 -17.17 8.55
C SER A 320 2.67 -18.46 9.13
N THR A 321 2.70 -18.59 10.46
CA THR A 321 2.18 -19.76 11.17
C THR A 321 1.26 -19.36 12.32
N THR A 322 0.15 -20.06 12.49
CA THR A 322 -0.83 -19.90 13.58
C THR A 322 -1.23 -21.25 14.15
N SER A 323 -1.58 -21.29 15.43
CA SER A 323 -2.36 -22.37 16.04
C SER A 323 -3.50 -21.72 16.82
N ALA A 324 -4.70 -22.25 16.70
CA ALA A 324 -5.88 -21.75 17.39
C ALA A 324 -6.76 -22.92 17.86
N LYS A 325 -7.37 -22.78 19.04
CA LYS A 325 -8.23 -23.81 19.62
C LYS A 325 -9.65 -23.28 19.79
N TYR A 326 -10.59 -23.95 19.13
CA TYR A 326 -12.02 -23.67 19.26
C TYR A 326 -12.64 -24.64 20.24
N GLU A 327 -13.41 -24.12 21.19
CA GLU A 327 -14.09 -24.84 22.26
C GLU A 327 -15.56 -24.44 22.31
N THR A 328 -16.41 -25.44 22.45
CA THR A 328 -17.87 -25.28 22.66
C THR A 328 -18.27 -26.04 23.91
N VAL A 329 -19.03 -25.39 24.77
CA VAL A 329 -19.58 -25.95 25.99
C VAL A 329 -21.10 -25.91 25.89
N GLN A 330 -21.70 -27.10 25.91
CA GLN A 330 -23.14 -27.26 25.97
C GLN A 330 -23.49 -27.89 27.33
N LYS A 331 -24.38 -27.23 28.07
CA LYS A 331 -24.84 -27.68 29.38
C LYS A 331 -26.36 -27.70 29.41
N ASP A 332 -26.92 -28.84 29.78
CA ASP A 332 -28.34 -28.99 30.12
C ASP A 332 -28.48 -29.49 31.57
N ASP A 333 -29.71 -29.77 32.00
CA ASP A 333 -29.99 -30.24 33.37
C ASP A 333 -29.34 -31.59 33.71
N TYR A 334 -28.88 -32.35 32.71
CA TYR A 334 -28.48 -33.74 32.85
C TYR A 334 -27.05 -34.03 32.39
N SER A 335 -26.42 -33.13 31.63
CA SER A 335 -25.17 -33.37 30.95
C SER A 335 -24.37 -32.09 30.71
N LEU A 336 -23.04 -32.27 30.70
CA LEU A 336 -22.07 -31.28 30.25
C LEU A 336 -21.29 -31.89 29.10
N ARG A 337 -21.35 -31.26 27.93
CA ARG A 337 -20.57 -31.65 26.76
C ARG A 337 -19.61 -30.53 26.40
N VAL A 338 -18.31 -30.85 26.40
CA VAL A 338 -17.26 -29.97 25.92
C VAL A 338 -16.70 -30.58 24.64
N ASN A 339 -16.79 -29.86 23.52
CA ASN A 339 -16.08 -30.24 22.30
C ASN A 339 -14.96 -29.23 22.08
N SER A 340 -13.76 -29.72 21.77
CA SER A 340 -12.62 -28.88 21.41
C SER A 340 -12.00 -29.35 20.10
N LYS A 341 -11.49 -28.40 19.32
CA LYS A 341 -10.79 -28.63 18.06
C LYS A 341 -9.63 -27.65 17.96
N GLU A 342 -8.43 -28.17 17.73
CA GLU A 342 -7.24 -27.36 17.46
C GLU A 342 -6.99 -27.32 15.95
N GLU A 343 -6.62 -26.15 15.44
CA GLU A 343 -6.29 -25.92 14.04
C GLU A 343 -4.94 -25.21 13.94
N GLU A 344 -3.98 -25.88 13.29
CA GLU A 344 -2.70 -25.29 12.90
C GLU A 344 -2.73 -24.87 11.43
N ARG A 345 -2.14 -23.72 11.13
CA ARG A 345 -2.12 -23.19 9.76
C ARG A 345 -0.77 -22.60 9.41
N THR A 346 -0.40 -22.76 8.15
CA THR A 346 0.75 -22.12 7.52
C THR A 346 0.31 -21.46 6.23
N ASP A 347 0.63 -20.19 6.06
CA ASP A 347 0.34 -19.43 4.84
C ASP A 347 1.59 -18.77 4.28
N VAL A 348 1.57 -18.53 2.96
CA VAL A 348 2.53 -17.69 2.27
C VAL A 348 1.79 -16.51 1.67
N LEU A 349 2.17 -15.28 2.02
CA LEU A 349 1.50 -14.06 1.56
C LEU A 349 2.49 -13.17 0.81
N THR A 350 2.03 -12.50 -0.23
CA THR A 350 2.84 -11.52 -0.96
C THR A 350 2.26 -10.12 -0.80
N LYS A 351 3.07 -9.18 -0.32
CA LYS A 351 2.72 -7.76 -0.26
C LYS A 351 3.53 -7.00 -1.30
N VAL A 352 2.83 -6.20 -2.09
CA VAL A 352 3.42 -5.24 -3.03
C VAL A 352 2.94 -3.86 -2.64
N GLY A 353 3.84 -2.88 -2.61
CA GLY A 353 3.43 -1.53 -2.25
C GLY A 353 4.46 -0.47 -2.58
N LEU A 354 4.07 0.77 -2.29
CA LEU A 354 4.83 1.99 -2.51
C LEU A 354 4.87 2.78 -1.21
N GLY A 355 5.97 3.46 -0.91
CA GLY A 355 6.06 4.27 0.29
C GLY A 355 6.97 5.47 0.13
N LEU A 356 6.77 6.45 1.01
CA LEU A 356 7.64 7.61 1.16
C LEU A 356 8.55 7.39 2.35
N ASN A 357 9.83 7.76 2.23
CA ASN A 357 10.80 7.73 3.32
C ASN A 357 11.43 9.10 3.52
N PHE A 358 11.45 9.54 4.78
CA PHE A 358 12.02 10.79 5.27
C PHE A 358 13.27 10.47 6.09
N TYR A 359 14.40 11.12 5.77
CA TYR A 359 15.71 10.88 6.39
C TYR A 359 16.12 12.05 7.28
N PHE A 360 16.68 11.74 8.47
CA PHE A 360 17.05 12.69 9.52
C PHE A 360 18.47 12.49 10.05
#